data_AF-A0A440JSI7-F1
#
_entry.id   AF-A0A440JSI7-F1
#
_cell.length_a   1.000
_cell.length_b   1.000
_cell.length_c   1.000
_cell.angle_alpha   90.00
_cell.angle_beta   90.00
_cell.angle_gamma   90.00
#
_symmetry.space_group_name_H-M   'P 1'
#
loop_
_entity.id
_entity.type
_entity.pdbx_description
1 polymer ?
#
loop_
_entity_poly.entity_id
_entity_poly.type
_entity_poly.pdbx_seq_one_letter_code
_entity_poly.pdbx_strand_id
1 'polypeptide(L)'
;MSDPTTPYGTAKGYVQSALLLMTNPDRFQAETDASFYLSFHMLIGFATELYLKSYLMHVGYQERELRASGVRHNLNSLLAMAEAKGLSDRGAAVLVDLLGEHHQSFEFRYMKEGARYPAMNLRRVFEALSSLNRVVDEAVGASASRGKQPGDGWDFPDDFRQKWR
;
A
#
# COMPACT_ATOMS: atom_id res chain seq x y z
N MET A 1 11.31 2.62 22.03
CA MET A 1 10.06 2.74 21.27
C MET A 1 10.46 2.88 19.81
N SER A 2 10.02 1.98 18.93
CA SER A 2 10.39 2.05 17.51
C SER A 2 9.70 3.25 16.86
N ASP A 3 10.41 4.00 16.02
CA ASP A 3 9.89 5.20 15.36
C ASP A 3 8.84 4.86 14.28
N PRO A 4 7.58 5.26 14.44
CA PRO A 4 6.52 4.97 13.46
C PRO A 4 6.70 5.75 12.14
N THR A 5 7.48 6.83 12.11
CA THR A 5 7.67 7.64 10.89
C THR A 5 8.56 6.94 9.85
N THR A 6 9.43 6.04 10.29
CA THR A 6 10.31 5.26 9.42
C THR A 6 9.53 4.34 8.46
N PRO A 7 8.69 3.38 8.91
CA PRO A 7 7.89 2.55 8.00
C PRO A 7 6.89 3.37 7.18
N TYR A 8 6.34 4.47 7.73
CA TYR A 8 5.49 5.40 6.99
C TYR A 8 6.22 6.00 5.77
N GLY A 9 7.45 6.50 5.98
CA GLY A 9 8.26 7.05 4.89
C GLY A 9 8.55 6.02 3.80
N THR A 10 8.85 4.77 4.20
CA THR A 10 9.04 3.67 3.26
C THR A 10 7.75 3.32 2.50
N ALA A 11 6.59 3.31 3.16
CA ALA A 11 5.30 3.10 2.52
C ALA A 11 5.05 4.11 1.39
N LYS A 12 5.30 5.41 1.66
CA LYS A 12 5.20 6.46 0.64
C LYS A 12 6.13 6.23 -0.54
N GLY A 13 7.37 5.80 -0.27
CA GLY A 13 8.31 5.43 -1.32
C GLY A 13 7.75 4.35 -2.24
N TYR A 14 7.12 3.31 -1.69
CA TYR A 14 6.49 2.25 -2.50
C TYR A 14 5.28 2.74 -3.30
N VAL A 15 4.43 3.59 -2.73
CA VAL A 15 3.32 4.17 -3.51
C VAL A 15 3.84 5.05 -4.65
N GLN A 16 4.87 5.86 -4.39
CA GLN A 16 5.51 6.66 -5.44
C GLN A 16 6.12 5.78 -6.53
N SER A 17 6.78 4.67 -6.18
CA SER A 17 7.29 3.70 -7.16
C SER A 17 6.18 3.05 -7.97
N ALA A 18 5.05 2.70 -7.34
CA ALA A 18 3.89 2.15 -8.04
C ALA A 18 3.27 3.15 -9.02
N LEU A 19 3.21 4.44 -8.64
CA LEU A 19 2.79 5.53 -9.52
C LEU A 19 3.71 5.65 -10.73
N LEU A 20 5.03 5.68 -10.51
CA LEU A 20 6.01 5.75 -11.60
C LEU A 20 5.86 4.58 -12.58
N LEU A 21 5.75 3.35 -12.05
CA LEU A 21 5.56 2.15 -12.85
C LEU A 21 4.28 2.22 -13.70
N MET A 22 3.18 2.73 -13.13
CA MET A 22 1.92 2.91 -13.84
C MET A 22 2.03 3.96 -14.96
N THR A 23 2.75 5.05 -14.71
CA THR A 23 2.87 6.18 -15.65
C THR A 23 4.02 6.03 -16.65
N ASN A 24 4.81 4.96 -16.56
CA ASN A 24 5.97 4.75 -17.41
C ASN A 24 5.54 4.55 -18.88
N PRO A 25 5.96 5.41 -19.83
CA PRO A 25 5.63 5.33 -21.26
C PRO A 25 6.11 4.05 -21.97
N ASP A 26 6.90 3.21 -21.30
CA ASP A 26 7.41 1.96 -21.85
C ASP A 26 6.73 0.71 -21.27
N ARG A 27 5.70 0.87 -20.42
CA ARG A 27 4.99 -0.24 -19.77
C ARG A 27 4.50 -1.33 -20.73
N PHE A 28 4.02 -0.94 -21.91
CA PHE A 28 3.39 -1.86 -22.88
C PHE A 28 4.37 -2.42 -23.91
N GLN A 29 5.69 -2.36 -23.66
CA GLN A 29 6.68 -2.94 -24.58
C GLN A 29 6.67 -4.48 -24.59
N ALA A 30 6.15 -5.13 -23.54
CA ALA A 30 6.00 -6.58 -23.48
C ALA A 30 4.64 -7.03 -24.05
N GLU A 31 4.59 -8.24 -24.60
CA GLU A 31 3.35 -8.86 -25.14
C GLU A 31 2.24 -8.95 -24.08
N THR A 32 2.63 -9.09 -22.81
CA THR A 32 1.70 -9.10 -21.68
C THR A 32 2.11 -8.07 -20.63
N ASP A 33 1.11 -7.52 -19.93
CA ASP A 33 1.30 -6.57 -18.84
C ASP A 33 1.65 -7.27 -17.50
N ALA A 34 2.04 -8.55 -17.54
CA ALA A 34 2.24 -9.38 -16.36
C ALA A 34 3.31 -8.82 -15.41
N SER A 35 4.41 -8.29 -15.95
CA SER A 35 5.50 -7.67 -15.18
C SER A 35 5.05 -6.42 -14.44
N PHE A 36 4.19 -5.61 -15.05
CA PHE A 36 3.53 -4.49 -14.37
C PHE A 36 2.66 -5.02 -13.24
N TYR A 37 1.78 -5.98 -13.54
CA TYR A 37 0.82 -6.50 -12.58
C TYR A 37 1.52 -7.00 -11.32
N LEU A 38 2.50 -7.90 -11.45
CA LEU A 38 3.25 -8.44 -10.32
C LEU A 38 3.95 -7.34 -9.51
N SER A 39 4.72 -6.49 -10.18
CA SER A 39 5.52 -5.46 -9.52
C SER A 39 4.66 -4.40 -8.84
N PHE A 40 3.59 -3.96 -9.52
CA PHE A 40 2.64 -2.99 -8.98
C PHE A 40 1.96 -3.53 -7.73
N HIS A 41 1.40 -4.74 -7.78
CA HIS A 41 0.71 -5.35 -6.63
C HIS A 41 1.65 -5.58 -5.46
N MET A 42 2.88 -6.04 -5.72
CA MET A 42 3.90 -6.18 -4.68
C MET A 42 4.17 -4.85 -3.98
N LEU A 43 4.35 -3.76 -4.74
CA LEU A 43 4.62 -2.44 -4.20
C LEU A 43 3.47 -1.93 -3.34
N ILE A 44 2.22 -2.00 -3.82
CA ILE A 44 1.06 -1.51 -3.06
C ILE A 44 0.72 -2.42 -1.87
N GLY A 45 0.98 -3.73 -1.95
CA GLY A 45 0.86 -4.66 -0.83
C GLY A 45 1.79 -4.31 0.31
N PHE A 46 3.07 -4.07 0.00
CA PHE A 46 4.02 -3.60 1.01
C PHE A 46 3.73 -2.19 1.51
N ALA A 47 3.30 -1.27 0.66
CA ALA A 47 2.89 0.06 1.10
C ALA A 47 1.76 -0.03 2.14
N THR A 48 0.72 -0.83 1.84
CA THR A 48 -0.41 -1.07 2.75
C THR A 48 0.06 -1.69 4.07
N GLU A 49 0.92 -2.72 4.00
CA GLU A 49 1.51 -3.37 5.18
C GLU A 49 2.24 -2.35 6.08
N LEU A 50 3.07 -1.50 5.49
CA LEU A 50 3.89 -0.54 6.21
C LEU A 50 3.08 0.63 6.78
N TYR A 51 2.04 1.09 6.09
CA TYR A 51 1.09 2.05 6.65
C TYR A 51 0.39 1.50 7.89
N LEU A 52 -0.14 0.27 7.83
CA LEU A 52 -0.80 -0.38 8.97
C LEU A 52 0.17 -0.60 10.13
N LYS A 53 1.41 -1.05 9.85
CA LYS A 53 2.44 -1.21 10.88
C LYS A 53 2.83 0.12 11.51
N SER A 54 2.97 1.19 10.73
CA SER A 54 3.26 2.53 11.25
C SER A 54 2.19 3.00 12.23
N TYR A 55 0.91 2.85 11.87
CA TYR A 55 -0.21 3.13 12.76
C TYR A 55 -0.16 2.29 14.04
N LEU A 56 0.04 0.97 13.92
CA LEU A 56 0.13 0.07 15.06
C LEU A 56 1.28 0.43 16.01
N MET A 57 2.43 0.83 15.47
CA MET A 57 3.57 1.30 16.27
C MET A 57 3.25 2.59 17.01
N HIS A 58 2.56 3.53 16.36
CA HIS A 58 2.09 4.76 16.99
C HIS A 58 1.17 4.48 18.19
N VAL A 59 0.27 3.51 18.08
CA VAL A 59 -0.63 3.11 19.17
C VAL A 59 -0.02 2.09 20.16
N GLY A 60 1.30 1.87 20.10
CA GLY A 60 2.07 1.20 21.16
C GLY A 60 2.58 -0.22 20.87
N TYR A 61 2.30 -0.79 19.68
CA TYR A 61 2.87 -2.10 19.31
C TYR A 61 4.37 -2.01 19.04
N GLN A 62 5.12 -3.02 19.49
CA GLN A 62 6.54 -3.12 19.22
C GLN A 62 6.79 -3.79 17.86
N GLU A 63 7.89 -3.39 17.22
CA GLU A 63 8.32 -3.97 15.95
C GLU A 63 8.47 -5.50 16.00
N ARG A 64 8.92 -6.04 17.14
CA ARG A 64 9.03 -7.49 17.35
C ARG A 64 7.68 -8.20 17.20
N GLU A 65 6.60 -7.61 17.71
CA GLU A 65 5.25 -8.17 17.64
C GLU A 65 4.75 -8.14 16.19
N LEU A 66 5.00 -7.03 15.49
CA LEU A 66 4.61 -6.85 14.09
C LEU A 66 5.45 -7.67 13.11
N ARG A 67 6.58 -8.24 13.56
CA ARG A 67 7.43 -9.17 12.78
C ARG A 67 7.13 -10.65 13.06
N ALA A 68 6.21 -10.97 13.97
CA ALA A 68 5.82 -12.35 14.26
C ALA A 68 5.22 -13.04 13.01
N SER A 69 5.45 -14.34 12.84
CA SER A 69 5.10 -15.10 11.62
C SER A 69 3.63 -14.97 11.21
N GLY A 70 2.70 -14.89 12.17
CA GLY A 70 1.26 -14.74 11.92
C GLY A 70 0.79 -13.31 11.60
N VAL A 71 1.66 -12.31 11.75
CA VAL A 71 1.32 -10.88 11.59
C VAL A 71 2.11 -10.24 10.46
N ARG A 72 3.38 -10.58 10.30
CA ARG A 72 4.35 -9.79 9.51
C ARG A 72 3.98 -9.50 8.06
N HIS A 73 3.20 -10.36 7.41
CA HIS A 73 2.74 -10.17 6.03
C HIS A 73 1.24 -10.46 5.87
N ASN A 74 0.51 -10.51 6.98
CA ASN A 74 -0.91 -10.79 6.96
C ASN A 74 -1.68 -9.47 7.07
N LEU A 75 -2.09 -8.93 5.92
CA LEU A 75 -2.82 -7.66 5.85
C LEU A 75 -4.15 -7.72 6.61
N ASN A 76 -4.84 -8.86 6.60
CA ASN A 76 -6.08 -9.05 7.37
C ASN A 76 -5.83 -8.93 8.87
N SER A 77 -4.80 -9.61 9.39
CA SER A 77 -4.42 -9.49 10.81
C SER A 77 -4.03 -8.06 11.17
N LEU A 78 -3.21 -7.40 10.34
CA LEU A 78 -2.77 -6.02 10.59
C LEU A 78 -3.94 -5.04 10.60
N LEU A 79 -4.88 -5.16 9.66
CA LEU A 79 -6.08 -4.33 9.62
C LEU A 79 -6.96 -4.56 10.84
N ALA A 80 -7.27 -5.82 11.17
CA ALA A 80 -8.08 -6.15 12.34
C ALA A 80 -7.46 -5.62 13.65
N MET A 81 -6.13 -5.71 13.79
CA MET A 81 -5.41 -5.13 14.93
C MET A 81 -5.52 -3.60 14.94
N ALA A 82 -5.39 -2.95 13.79
CA ALA A 82 -5.46 -1.49 13.69
C ALA A 82 -6.89 -0.98 13.98
N GLU A 83 -7.91 -1.65 13.45
CA GLU A 83 -9.33 -1.37 13.72
C GLU A 83 -9.65 -1.54 15.20
N ALA A 84 -9.14 -2.59 15.86
CA ALA A 84 -9.27 -2.79 17.30
C ALA A 84 -8.61 -1.67 18.13
N LYS A 85 -7.74 -0.84 17.53
CA LYS A 85 -7.12 0.34 18.13
C LYS A 85 -7.72 1.67 17.67
N GLY A 86 -8.78 1.63 16.86
CA GLY A 86 -9.52 2.81 16.43
C GLY A 86 -9.20 3.30 15.03
N LEU A 87 -8.44 2.56 14.21
CA LEU A 87 -8.31 2.89 12.80
C LEU A 87 -9.66 2.64 12.12
N SER A 88 -10.25 3.68 11.53
CA SER A 88 -11.48 3.57 10.75
C SER A 88 -11.25 4.18 9.37
N ASP A 89 -10.75 3.37 8.43
CA ASP A 89 -10.49 3.80 7.05
C ASP A 89 -11.01 2.77 6.04
N ARG A 90 -11.93 3.21 5.17
CA ARG A 90 -12.48 2.36 4.10
C ARG A 90 -11.43 2.05 3.02
N GLY A 91 -10.44 2.93 2.84
CA GLY A 91 -9.34 2.70 1.89
C GLY A 91 -8.52 1.48 2.28
N ALA A 92 -8.17 1.36 3.56
CA ALA A 92 -7.49 0.21 4.13
C ALA A 92 -8.25 -1.09 3.84
N ALA A 93 -9.56 -1.13 4.12
CA ALA A 93 -10.39 -2.30 3.87
C ALA A 93 -10.39 -2.71 2.37
N VAL A 94 -10.51 -1.74 1.46
CA VAL A 94 -10.44 -2.00 0.00
C VAL A 94 -9.09 -2.58 -0.40
N LEU A 95 -7.99 -2.06 0.13
CA LEU A 95 -6.64 -2.54 -0.18
C LEU A 95 -6.40 -3.94 0.38
N VAL A 96 -6.85 -4.22 1.60
CA VAL A 96 -6.71 -5.54 2.23
C VAL A 96 -7.54 -6.60 1.51
N ASP A 97 -8.78 -6.29 1.13
CA ASP A 97 -9.63 -7.19 0.34
C ASP A 97 -8.98 -7.54 -1.02
N LEU A 98 -8.38 -6.54 -1.67
CA LEU A 98 -7.72 -6.72 -2.96
C LEU A 98 -6.39 -7.50 -2.87
N LEU A 99 -5.60 -7.30 -1.80
CA LEU A 99 -4.20 -7.71 -1.76
C LEU A 99 -3.91 -8.84 -0.77
N GLY A 100 -4.77 -9.05 0.22
CA GLY A 100 -4.46 -9.83 1.43
C GLY A 100 -3.98 -11.24 1.16
N GLU A 101 -4.72 -12.00 0.35
CA GLU A 101 -4.41 -13.40 0.03
C GLU A 101 -3.07 -13.55 -0.70
N HIS A 102 -2.91 -12.81 -1.80
CA HIS A 102 -1.73 -12.89 -2.66
C HIS A 102 -0.47 -12.27 -2.03
N HIS A 103 -0.63 -11.24 -1.18
CA HIS A 103 0.48 -10.65 -0.43
C HIS A 103 1.01 -11.60 0.64
N GLN A 104 0.12 -12.25 1.39
CA GLN A 104 0.49 -13.22 2.42
C GLN A 104 1.18 -14.47 1.83
N SER A 105 0.72 -14.93 0.67
CA SER A 105 1.26 -16.11 -0.02
C SER A 105 2.48 -15.82 -0.90
N PHE A 106 2.92 -14.56 -0.98
CA PHE A 106 4.02 -14.08 -1.83
C PHE A 106 3.79 -14.31 -3.34
N GLU A 107 2.55 -14.48 -3.79
CA GLU A 107 2.23 -14.78 -5.19
C GLU A 107 2.58 -13.64 -6.15
N PHE A 108 2.54 -12.39 -5.67
CA PHE A 108 3.01 -11.24 -6.47
C PHE A 108 4.52 -11.26 -6.72
N ARG A 109 5.30 -12.08 -5.99
CA ARG A 109 6.75 -12.25 -6.22
C ARG A 109 7.06 -13.47 -7.07
N TYR A 110 6.25 -14.51 -6.94
CA TYR A 110 6.45 -15.79 -7.59
C TYR A 110 5.16 -16.18 -8.28
N MET A 111 5.05 -15.82 -9.56
CA MET A 111 3.89 -16.16 -10.37
C MET A 111 3.69 -17.68 -10.36
N LYS A 112 2.53 -18.12 -9.87
CA LYS A 112 2.14 -19.53 -9.94
C LYS A 112 1.43 -19.79 -11.25
N GLU A 113 1.65 -20.98 -11.80
CA GLU A 113 0.93 -21.46 -12.97
C GLU A 113 -0.57 -21.50 -12.68
N GLY A 114 -1.39 -20.92 -13.56
CA GLY A 114 -2.84 -20.83 -13.41
C GLY A 114 -3.34 -19.77 -12.42
N ALA A 115 -2.47 -18.96 -11.80
CA ALA A 115 -2.89 -17.86 -10.94
C ALA A 115 -3.71 -16.83 -11.74
N ARG A 116 -4.86 -16.43 -11.19
CA ARG A 116 -5.70 -15.38 -11.73
C ARG A 116 -5.61 -14.16 -10.83
N TYR A 117 -5.26 -13.04 -11.41
CA TYR A 117 -5.20 -11.76 -10.70
C TYR A 117 -6.42 -10.92 -11.06
N PRO A 118 -7.07 -10.28 -10.09
CA PRO A 118 -8.21 -9.43 -10.36
C PRO A 118 -7.78 -8.22 -11.21
N ALA A 119 -8.57 -7.90 -12.23
CA ALA A 119 -8.43 -6.63 -12.93
C ALA A 119 -8.80 -5.51 -11.95
N MET A 120 -7.97 -4.46 -11.91
CA MET A 120 -8.12 -3.38 -10.95
C MET A 120 -8.61 -2.09 -11.58
N ASN A 121 -9.48 -1.39 -10.86
CA ASN A 121 -9.67 0.04 -11.09
C ASN A 121 -8.54 0.80 -10.40
N LEU A 122 -7.49 1.15 -11.16
CA LEU A 122 -6.30 1.82 -10.62
C LEU A 122 -6.65 3.15 -9.93
N ARG A 123 -7.64 3.91 -10.42
CA ARG A 123 -8.11 5.14 -9.75
C ARG A 123 -8.59 4.82 -8.34
N ARG A 124 -9.42 3.79 -8.19
CA ARG A 124 -9.94 3.36 -6.88
C ARG A 124 -8.82 2.89 -5.94
N VAL A 125 -7.76 2.26 -6.47
CA VAL A 125 -6.58 1.86 -5.68
C VAL A 125 -5.85 3.10 -5.15
N PHE A 126 -5.59 4.11 -5.98
CA PHE A 126 -4.92 5.33 -5.55
C PHE A 126 -5.78 6.21 -4.62
N GLU A 127 -7.10 6.23 -4.81
CA GLU A 127 -8.03 6.85 -3.85
C GLU A 127 -7.95 6.15 -2.48
N ALA A 128 -7.93 4.81 -2.46
CA ALA A 128 -7.79 4.04 -1.23
C ALA A 128 -6.44 4.26 -0.54
N LEU A 129 -5.34 4.29 -1.31
CA LEU A 129 -4.00 4.62 -0.80
C LEU A 129 -3.92 6.04 -0.24
N SER A 130 -4.58 7.01 -0.89
CA SER A 130 -4.63 8.40 -0.42
C SER A 130 -5.40 8.53 0.88
N SER A 131 -6.54 7.82 1.00
CA SER A 131 -7.32 7.77 2.24
C SER A 131 -6.50 7.19 3.39
N LEU A 132 -5.84 6.04 3.17
CA LEU A 132 -5.00 5.39 4.17
C LEU A 132 -3.80 6.26 4.54
N ASN A 133 -3.11 6.86 3.56
CA ASN A 133 -2.00 7.78 3.80
C ASN A 133 -2.41 8.92 4.73
N ARG A 134 -3.54 9.57 4.44
CA ARG A 134 -4.06 10.69 5.24
C ARG A 134 -4.34 10.27 6.68
N VAL A 135 -5.09 9.19 6.89
CA VAL A 135 -5.46 8.74 8.25
C VAL A 135 -4.23 8.34 9.06
N VAL A 136 -3.26 7.64 8.45
CA VAL A 136 -2.03 7.24 9.14
C VAL A 136 -1.12 8.43 9.42
N ASP A 137 -0.99 9.38 8.49
CA ASP A 137 -0.20 10.59 8.68
C ASP A 137 -0.77 11.51 9.76
N GLU A 138 -2.10 11.66 9.79
CA GLU A 138 -2.82 12.39 10.86
C GLU A 138 -2.52 11.78 12.25
N ALA A 139 -2.48 10.44 12.36
CA ALA A 139 -2.16 9.78 13.61
C ALA A 139 -0.66 9.89 13.97
N VAL A 140 0.22 9.57 13.03
CA VAL A 140 1.68 9.46 13.27
C VAL A 140 2.34 10.84 13.34
N GLY A 141 1.77 11.87 12.72
CA GLY A 141 2.33 13.21 12.66
C GLY A 141 3.59 13.32 11.77
N ALA A 142 3.74 12.41 10.80
CA ALA A 142 4.96 12.31 10.00
C ALA A 142 5.19 13.56 9.14
N SER A 143 4.17 14.06 8.45
CA SER A 143 4.23 15.32 7.70
C SER A 143 4.39 16.54 8.62
N ALA A 144 3.68 16.56 9.75
CA ALA A 144 3.73 17.65 10.72
C ALA A 144 5.15 17.82 11.32
N SER A 145 5.85 16.70 11.59
CA SER A 145 7.25 16.73 12.04
C SER A 145 8.23 17.36 11.05
N ARG A 146 7.80 17.55 9.79
CA ARG A 146 8.56 18.19 8.70
C ARG A 146 7.96 19.53 8.28
N GLY A 147 7.05 20.11 9.07
CA GLY A 147 6.39 21.38 8.77
C GLY A 147 5.40 21.32 7.60
N LYS A 148 4.90 20.13 7.24
CA LYS A 148 3.92 19.93 6.17
C LYS A 148 2.54 19.62 6.76
N GLN A 149 1.49 19.90 5.99
CA GLN A 149 0.14 19.44 6.35
C GLN A 149 0.02 17.93 6.13
N PRO A 150 -0.69 17.21 7.03
CA PRO A 150 -0.96 15.79 6.83
C PRO A 150 -1.79 15.51 5.58
N GLY A 151 -1.60 14.32 5.00
CA GLY A 151 -2.54 13.77 4.01
C GLY A 151 -2.40 14.33 2.61
N ASP A 152 -1.16 14.46 2.13
CA ASP A 152 -0.94 14.59 0.69
C ASP A 152 -1.60 13.42 -0.07
N GLY A 153 -2.24 13.75 -1.20
CA GLY A 153 -2.95 12.79 -2.03
C GLY A 153 -2.03 12.17 -3.08
N TRP A 154 -2.40 10.99 -3.55
CA TRP A 154 -1.85 10.40 -4.76
C TRP A 154 -2.82 10.72 -5.90
N ASP A 155 -2.60 11.85 -6.57
CA ASP A 155 -3.43 12.27 -7.69
C ASP A 155 -3.34 11.22 -8.81
N PHE A 156 -4.49 10.61 -9.12
CA PHE A 156 -4.59 9.75 -10.28
C PHE A 156 -4.58 10.62 -11.54
N PRO A 157 -3.61 10.47 -12.46
CA PRO A 157 -3.56 11.33 -13.63
C PRO A 157 -4.81 11.13 -14.49
N ASP A 158 -5.63 12.17 -14.62
CA ASP A 158 -6.86 12.13 -15.42
C ASP A 158 -6.60 11.79 -16.88
N ASP A 159 -5.38 12.06 -17.36
CA ASP A 159 -4.97 11.92 -18.75
C ASP A 159 -4.19 10.64 -19.07
N PHE A 160 -4.33 9.59 -18.24
CA PHE A 160 -3.60 8.35 -18.51
C PHE A 160 -3.95 7.75 -19.88
N ARG A 161 -5.12 8.05 -20.48
CA ARG A 161 -5.49 7.52 -21.80
C ARG A 161 -4.92 8.31 -23.00
N GLN A 162 -4.57 9.59 -22.89
CA GLN A 162 -3.96 10.32 -24.03
C GLN A 162 -2.46 10.04 -24.14
N LYS A 163 -1.78 9.70 -23.04
CA LYS A 163 -0.37 9.29 -23.07
C LYS A 163 -0.10 8.00 -23.86
N TRP A 164 -1.15 7.29 -24.29
CA TRP A 164 -1.08 5.94 -24.86
C TRP A 164 -1.97 5.75 -26.09
N ARG A 165 -2.17 6.81 -26.89
CA ARG A 165 -2.70 6.71 -28.26
C ARG A 165 -1.57 6.80 -29.27
#